data_AF-A0A453KRY3-F1
#
_entry.id   AF-A0A453KRY3-F1
#
_cell.length_a   1.000
_cell.length_b   1.000
_cell.length_c   1.000
_cell.angle_alpha   90.00
_cell.angle_beta   90.00
_cell.angle_gamma   90.00
#
_symmetry.space_group_name_H-M   'P 1'
#
loop_
_entity.id
_entity.type
_entity.pdbx_description
1 polymer ?
#
loop_
_entity_poly.entity_id
_entity_poly.type
_entity_poly.pdbx_seq_one_letter_code
_entity_poly.pdbx_strand_id
1 'polypeptide(L)'
;MKLFLSYGAENLIPIELAIKIARKIAAREPFAAYIIIPMWPEGNPTTAPMQEILYWQGQTMSMMYKIIADALRKEGLDDAHPQDYLNFYCLGKREVTAEVPAPTSHSNENSPLRLAQKFRRFMIYVHSKGMIIDDEFVLIGSANINQRSLDGLRDTEIAMGAYQPHH
;
A
#
# COMPACT_ATOMS: atom_id res chain seq x y z
N MET A 1 -0.75 17.58 10.88
CA MET A 1 -0.33 18.19 9.60
C MET A 1 1.18 18.53 9.53
N LYS A 2 1.88 18.78 10.64
CA LYS A 2 3.34 19.07 10.62
C LYS A 2 4.26 17.87 10.33
N LEU A 3 3.77 16.63 10.36
CA LEU A 3 4.64 15.44 10.31
C LEU A 3 5.20 15.09 8.92
N PHE A 4 4.56 15.52 7.82
CA PHE A 4 5.00 15.17 6.45
C PHE A 4 5.61 16.35 5.69
N LEU A 5 5.09 17.57 5.93
CA LEU A 5 5.59 18.80 5.27
C LEU A 5 7.08 19.09 5.56
N SER A 6 7.61 18.63 6.69
CA SER A 6 9.02 18.90 7.05
C SER A 6 10.04 17.94 6.43
N TYR A 7 9.62 16.90 5.70
CA TYR A 7 10.52 15.84 5.20
C TYR A 7 10.49 15.67 3.67
N GLY A 8 9.87 16.60 2.94
CA GLY A 8 9.93 16.62 1.47
C GLY A 8 9.11 15.52 0.78
N ALA A 9 8.07 14.99 1.44
CA ALA A 9 7.04 14.11 0.89
C ALA A 9 5.65 14.77 1.09
N GLU A 10 5.24 15.55 0.10
CA GLU A 10 4.13 16.50 0.18
C GLU A 10 2.88 16.08 -0.60
N ASN A 11 2.96 14.99 -1.39
CA ASN A 11 1.81 14.47 -2.11
C ASN A 11 0.65 14.15 -1.16
N LEU A 12 -0.57 14.49 -1.60
CA LEU A 12 -1.75 14.52 -0.73
C LEU A 12 -2.56 13.22 -0.73
N ILE A 13 -2.20 12.24 -1.57
CA ILE A 13 -3.02 11.04 -1.77
C ILE A 13 -3.35 10.32 -0.45
N PRO A 14 -2.38 10.03 0.45
CA PRO A 14 -2.70 9.33 1.69
C PRO A 14 -3.58 10.12 2.65
N ILE A 15 -3.33 11.44 2.77
CA ILE A 15 -4.10 12.29 3.70
C ILE A 15 -5.52 12.55 3.18
N GLU A 16 -5.70 12.77 1.88
CA GLU A 16 -7.03 12.95 1.28
C GLU A 16 -7.88 11.69 1.41
N LEU A 17 -7.29 10.49 1.27
CA LEU A 17 -8.01 9.25 1.51
C LEU A 17 -8.46 9.12 2.97
N ALA A 18 -7.57 9.40 3.94
CA ALA A 18 -7.93 9.36 5.35
C ALA A 18 -9.00 10.41 5.73
N ILE A 19 -8.90 11.63 5.19
CA ILE A 19 -9.91 12.68 5.39
C ILE A 19 -11.24 12.32 4.74
N LYS A 20 -11.23 11.74 3.53
CA LYS A 20 -12.46 11.26 2.86
C LYS A 20 -13.17 10.23 3.73
N ILE A 21 -12.44 9.25 4.28
CA ILE A 21 -13.00 8.26 5.20
C ILE A 21 -13.57 8.94 6.44
N ALA A 22 -12.82 9.85 7.08
CA ALA A 22 -13.28 10.57 8.27
C ALA A 22 -14.56 11.39 7.99
N ARG A 23 -14.68 12.00 6.80
CA ARG A 23 -15.91 12.71 6.38
C ARG A 23 -17.09 11.76 6.21
N LYS A 24 -16.87 10.57 5.64
CA LYS A 24 -17.92 9.54 5.48
C LYS A 24 -18.37 8.97 6.83
N ILE A 25 -17.45 8.78 7.77
CA ILE A 25 -17.76 8.43 9.17
C ILE A 25 -18.66 9.50 9.80
N ALA A 26 -18.28 10.78 9.72
CA ALA A 26 -19.07 11.88 10.28
C ALA A 26 -20.46 12.02 9.64
N ALA A 27 -20.56 11.73 8.34
CA ALA A 27 -21.83 11.71 7.61
C ALA A 27 -22.68 10.44 7.85
N ARG A 28 -22.16 9.44 8.58
CA ARG A 28 -22.77 8.10 8.73
C ARG A 28 -23.04 7.41 7.40
N GLU A 29 -22.18 7.65 6.42
CA GLU A 29 -22.28 7.05 5.09
C GLU A 29 -21.31 5.87 4.96
N PRO A 30 -21.75 4.75 4.35
CA PRO A 30 -20.86 3.62 4.10
C PRO A 30 -19.73 4.04 3.15
N PHE A 31 -18.50 3.67 3.50
CA PHE A 31 -17.33 3.91 2.68
C PHE A 31 -16.21 2.97 3.10
N ALA A 32 -15.49 2.41 2.14
CA ALA A 32 -14.33 1.56 2.39
C ALA A 32 -13.23 1.86 1.36
N ALA A 33 -11.98 1.73 1.81
CA ALA A 33 -10.80 1.84 0.98
C ALA A 33 -9.91 0.61 1.16
N TYR A 34 -9.50 0.02 0.04
CA TYR A 34 -8.65 -1.17 0.00
C TYR A 34 -7.36 -0.83 -0.73
N ILE A 35 -6.22 -1.02 -0.08
CA ILE A 35 -4.90 -0.69 -0.61
C ILE A 35 -4.09 -1.98 -0.72
N ILE A 36 -3.70 -2.34 -1.94
CA ILE A 36 -2.87 -3.52 -2.22
C ILE A 36 -1.46 -3.02 -2.56
N ILE A 37 -0.48 -3.40 -1.75
CA ILE A 37 0.93 -3.02 -1.87
C ILE A 37 1.81 -4.27 -1.90
N PRO A 38 3.05 -4.20 -2.43
CA PRO A 38 3.96 -5.32 -2.30
C PRO A 38 4.31 -5.55 -0.82
N MET A 39 4.65 -6.80 -0.46
CA MET A 39 5.03 -7.14 0.93
C MET A 39 6.26 -6.34 1.38
N TRP A 40 7.18 -6.10 0.45
CA TRP A 40 8.23 -5.09 0.51
C TRP A 40 8.56 -4.64 -0.92
N PRO A 41 9.10 -3.43 -1.13
CA PRO A 41 9.54 -2.99 -2.47
C PRO A 41 10.62 -3.90 -3.08
N GLU A 42 10.80 -3.87 -4.39
CA GLU A 42 11.74 -4.77 -5.07
C GLU A 42 13.19 -4.58 -4.59
N GLY A 43 13.83 -5.66 -4.17
CA GLY A 43 15.20 -5.67 -3.68
C GLY A 43 15.37 -6.48 -2.40
N ASN A 44 16.54 -6.39 -1.78
CA ASN A 44 16.79 -7.06 -0.51
C ASN A 44 16.10 -6.29 0.64
N PRO A 45 15.12 -6.89 1.33
CA PRO A 45 14.34 -6.24 2.38
C PRO A 45 15.19 -5.74 3.56
N THR A 46 16.39 -6.29 3.77
CA THR A 46 17.24 -5.93 4.92
C THR A 46 18.18 -4.75 4.64
N THR A 47 18.17 -4.20 3.43
CA THR A 47 19.06 -3.07 3.07
C THR A 47 18.51 -1.75 3.60
N ALA A 48 19.40 -0.80 3.89
CA ALA A 48 19.02 0.49 4.45
C ALA A 48 18.00 1.28 3.59
N PRO A 49 18.16 1.39 2.25
CA PRO A 49 17.16 2.08 1.42
C PRO A 49 15.78 1.41 1.48
N MET A 50 15.75 0.09 1.56
CA MET A 50 14.51 -0.68 1.63
C MET A 50 13.80 -0.49 2.97
N GLN A 51 14.56 -0.49 4.07
CA GLN A 51 14.05 -0.21 5.41
C GLN A 51 13.56 1.23 5.53
N GLU A 52 14.17 2.20 4.83
CA GLU A 52 13.69 3.58 4.80
C GLU A 52 12.32 3.71 4.08
N ILE A 53 12.13 3.02 2.95
CA ILE A 53 10.82 2.98 2.27
C ILE A 53 9.76 2.37 3.19
N LEU A 54 10.08 1.24 3.84
CA LEU A 54 9.17 0.57 4.78
C LEU A 54 8.85 1.44 6.02
N TYR A 55 9.83 2.20 6.51
CA TYR A 55 9.63 3.18 7.59
C TYR A 55 8.59 4.23 7.18
N TRP A 56 8.77 4.87 6.01
CA TRP A 56 7.84 5.88 5.53
C TRP A 56 6.45 5.30 5.26
N GLN A 57 6.37 4.10 4.68
CA GLN A 57 5.10 3.38 4.52
C GLN A 57 4.39 3.20 5.88
N GLY A 58 5.12 2.77 6.91
CA GLY A 58 4.60 2.62 8.27
C GLY A 58 4.12 3.93 8.89
N GLN A 59 4.86 5.03 8.71
CA GLN A 59 4.45 6.36 9.17
C GLN A 59 3.17 6.84 8.47
N THR A 60 3.06 6.62 7.16
CA THR A 60 1.87 6.96 6.39
C THR A 60 0.66 6.17 6.85
N MET A 61 0.78 4.85 7.01
CA MET A 61 -0.30 3.99 7.54
C MET A 61 -0.74 4.44 8.93
N SER A 62 0.23 4.72 9.82
CA SER A 62 -0.04 5.19 11.19
C SER A 62 -0.81 6.51 11.21
N MET A 63 -0.43 7.47 10.37
CA MET A 63 -1.15 8.74 10.24
C MET A 63 -2.59 8.54 9.76
N MET A 64 -2.79 7.72 8.72
CA MET A 64 -4.14 7.48 8.17
C MET A 64 -5.05 6.80 9.20
N TYR A 65 -4.57 5.74 9.85
CA TYR A 65 -5.34 5.06 10.90
C TYR A 65 -5.63 5.96 12.10
N LYS A 66 -4.70 6.83 12.47
CA LYS A 66 -4.93 7.81 13.55
C LYS A 66 -6.10 8.75 13.22
N ILE A 67 -6.12 9.32 12.02
CA ILE A 67 -7.21 10.21 11.56
C ILE A 67 -8.56 9.49 11.61
N ILE A 68 -8.61 8.24 11.13
CA ILE A 68 -9.84 7.43 11.12
C ILE A 68 -10.28 7.11 12.55
N ALA A 69 -9.36 6.68 13.41
CA ALA A 69 -9.66 6.37 14.80
C ALA A 69 -10.12 7.62 15.59
N ASP A 70 -9.54 8.80 15.33
CA ASP A 70 -9.99 10.07 15.89
C ASP A 70 -11.42 10.41 15.44
N ALA A 71 -11.75 10.16 14.16
CA ALA A 71 -13.10 10.38 13.64
C ALA A 71 -14.14 9.44 14.28
N LEU A 72 -13.82 8.14 14.43
CA LEU A 72 -14.71 7.18 15.10
C LEU A 72 -15.00 7.59 16.55
N ARG A 73 -13.95 7.93 17.31
CA ARG A 73 -14.11 8.42 18.70
C ARG A 73 -14.96 9.68 18.77
N LYS A 74 -14.74 10.64 17.87
CA LYS A 74 -15.49 11.89 17.84
C LYS A 74 -16.99 11.65 17.63
N GLU A 75 -17.35 10.66 16.81
CA GLU A 75 -18.73 10.30 16.51
C GLU A 75 -19.32 9.27 17.51
N GLY A 76 -18.59 8.89 18.56
CA GLY A 76 -19.05 7.91 19.56
C GLY A 76 -19.26 6.51 18.98
N LEU A 77 -18.45 6.11 18.00
CA LEU A 77 -18.46 4.80 17.35
C LEU A 77 -17.42 3.88 17.99
N ASP A 78 -17.57 3.60 19.29
CA ASP A 78 -16.56 2.86 20.06
C ASP A 78 -16.45 1.37 19.70
N ASP A 79 -17.53 0.78 19.16
CA ASP A 79 -17.56 -0.61 18.69
C ASP A 79 -16.97 -0.80 17.28
N ALA A 80 -16.74 0.29 16.55
CA ALA A 80 -16.20 0.24 15.19
C ALA A 80 -14.67 0.24 15.17
N HIS A 81 -14.08 -0.49 14.24
CA HIS A 81 -12.64 -0.57 14.07
C HIS A 81 -12.18 0.25 12.85
N PRO A 82 -11.02 0.94 12.87
CA PRO A 82 -10.51 1.64 11.68
C PRO A 82 -10.36 0.76 10.43
N GLN A 83 -10.15 -0.56 10.61
CA GLN A 83 -10.09 -1.53 9.51
C GLN A 83 -11.46 -1.87 8.89
N ASP A 84 -12.56 -1.43 9.49
CA ASP A 84 -13.86 -1.50 8.81
C ASP A 84 -13.93 -0.50 7.64
N TYR A 85 -13.03 0.49 7.61
CA TYR A 85 -12.98 1.56 6.62
C TYR A 85 -11.71 1.59 5.77
N LEU A 86 -10.55 1.23 6.33
CA LEU A 86 -9.26 1.24 5.61
C LEU A 86 -8.51 -0.06 5.81
N ASN A 87 -8.22 -0.76 4.71
CA ASN A 87 -7.50 -2.02 4.72
C ASN A 87 -6.25 -1.98 3.85
N PHE A 88 -5.16 -2.56 4.36
CA PHE A 88 -3.93 -2.78 3.61
C PHE A 88 -3.67 -4.26 3.44
N TYR A 89 -3.36 -4.67 2.21
CA TYR A 89 -3.03 -6.04 1.87
C TYR A 89 -1.74 -6.11 1.06
N CYS A 90 -1.14 -7.29 1.07
CA CYS A 90 -0.11 -7.68 0.12
C CYS A 90 -0.44 -9.06 -0.46
N LEU A 91 0.15 -9.38 -1.61
CA LEU A 91 -0.09 -10.64 -2.29
C LEU A 91 1.05 -11.62 -2.03
N GLY A 92 0.70 -12.88 -1.79
CA GLY A 92 1.65 -13.97 -1.60
C GLY A 92 1.12 -15.26 -2.18
N LYS A 93 2.03 -16.10 -2.67
CA LYS A 93 1.71 -17.43 -3.18
C LYS A 93 2.49 -18.49 -2.40
N ARG A 94 1.85 -19.64 -2.19
CA ARG A 94 2.48 -20.84 -1.66
C ARG A 94 2.08 -22.05 -2.49
N GLU A 95 3.03 -22.90 -2.85
CA GLU A 95 2.78 -24.08 -3.68
C GLU A 95 3.15 -25.37 -2.94
N VAL A 96 2.38 -26.43 -3.18
CA VAL A 96 2.54 -27.74 -2.51
C VAL A 96 3.35 -28.74 -3.33
N THR A 97 3.45 -28.54 -4.65
CA THR A 97 4.07 -29.48 -5.59
C THR A 97 4.81 -28.75 -6.69
N ALA A 98 6.12 -28.98 -6.77
CA ALA A 98 6.96 -28.78 -7.94
C ALA A 98 8.22 -29.63 -7.75
N GLU A 99 8.65 -30.34 -8.78
CA GLU A 99 10.01 -30.89 -8.86
C GLU A 99 10.97 -29.70 -8.91
N VAL A 100 11.34 -29.16 -7.76
CA VAL A 100 12.37 -28.12 -7.70
C VAL A 100 13.70 -28.82 -7.85
N PRO A 101 14.49 -28.53 -8.90
CA PRO A 101 15.83 -29.11 -9.05
C PRO A 101 16.61 -28.89 -7.75
N ALA A 102 17.33 -29.92 -7.31
CA ALA A 102 18.16 -29.81 -6.12
C ALA A 102 19.05 -28.56 -6.25
N PRO A 103 19.06 -27.68 -5.24
CA PRO A 103 19.78 -26.41 -5.33
C PRO A 103 21.26 -26.67 -5.59
N THR A 104 21.79 -26.09 -6.66
CA THR A 104 23.16 -26.28 -7.15
C THR A 104 24.22 -25.59 -6.29
N SER A 105 23.85 -24.85 -5.24
CA SER A 105 24.76 -24.00 -4.48
C SER A 105 24.91 -24.42 -3.00
N HIS A 106 26.14 -24.32 -2.48
CA HIS A 106 26.48 -24.48 -1.06
C HIS A 106 26.02 -23.30 -0.17
N SER A 107 24.85 -22.73 -0.43
CA SER A 107 24.33 -21.61 0.37
C SER A 107 23.92 -22.07 1.78
N ASN A 108 24.21 -21.26 2.80
CA ASN A 108 23.76 -21.45 4.19
C ASN A 108 22.26 -21.82 4.27
N GLU A 109 21.93 -22.85 5.05
CA GLU A 109 20.56 -23.36 5.25
C GLU A 109 19.57 -22.30 5.74
N ASN A 110 20.06 -21.31 6.48
CA ASN A 110 19.26 -20.20 7.02
C ASN A 110 19.19 -18.97 6.10
N SER A 111 19.71 -19.05 4.88
CA SER A 111 19.61 -17.93 3.93
C SER A 111 18.14 -17.69 3.52
N PRO A 112 17.72 -16.41 3.28
CA PRO A 112 16.36 -16.10 2.83
C PRO A 112 15.93 -16.89 1.59
N LEU A 113 16.86 -17.10 0.64
CA LEU A 113 16.62 -17.91 -0.55
C LEU A 113 16.25 -19.36 -0.18
N ARG A 114 17.06 -20.00 0.68
CA ARG A 114 16.81 -21.38 1.13
C ARG A 114 15.52 -21.50 1.92
N LEU A 115 15.19 -20.52 2.76
CA LEU A 115 13.93 -20.51 3.51
C LEU A 115 12.72 -20.33 2.59
N ALA A 116 12.79 -19.43 1.60
CA ALA A 116 11.73 -19.27 0.60
C ALA A 116 11.50 -20.55 -0.21
N GLN A 117 12.57 -21.23 -0.64
CA GLN A 117 12.51 -22.54 -1.31
C GLN A 117 11.96 -23.63 -0.39
N LYS A 118 12.47 -23.74 0.83
CA LYS A 118 12.04 -24.74 1.84
C LYS A 118 10.56 -24.62 2.16
N PHE A 119 10.06 -23.40 2.37
CA PHE A 119 8.66 -23.15 2.70
C PHE A 119 7.76 -22.95 1.48
N ARG A 120 8.35 -22.93 0.27
CA ARG A 120 7.68 -22.82 -1.03
C ARG A 120 6.70 -21.67 -1.10
N ARG A 121 7.09 -20.53 -0.56
CA ARG A 121 6.25 -19.33 -0.51
C ARG A 121 7.06 -18.10 -0.83
N PHE A 122 6.45 -17.19 -1.57
CA PHE A 122 7.02 -15.89 -1.84
C PHE A 122 5.91 -14.88 -2.15
N MET A 123 6.25 -13.59 -2.13
CA MET A 123 5.31 -12.56 -2.54
C MET A 123 4.96 -12.69 -4.02
N ILE A 124 3.71 -12.38 -4.38
CA ILE A 124 3.40 -11.96 -5.74
C ILE A 124 3.66 -10.45 -5.75
N TYR A 125 4.65 -10.03 -6.52
CA TYR A 125 5.06 -8.63 -6.47
C TYR A 125 4.03 -7.72 -7.14
N VAL A 126 3.49 -6.78 -6.36
CA VAL A 126 2.51 -5.80 -6.82
C VAL A 126 3.28 -4.65 -7.45
N HIS A 127 3.42 -4.69 -8.78
CA HIS A 127 4.01 -3.61 -9.55
C HIS A 127 2.95 -2.66 -10.17
N SER A 128 1.66 -2.91 -9.94
CA SER A 128 0.58 -2.08 -10.45
C SER A 128 0.62 -0.65 -9.89
N LYS A 129 0.21 0.32 -10.71
CA LYS A 129 -0.07 1.69 -10.27
C LYS A 129 -1.41 2.12 -10.85
N GLY A 130 -2.43 2.15 -10.01
CA GLY A 130 -3.77 2.52 -10.42
C GLY A 130 -4.74 2.54 -9.26
N MET A 131 -5.94 3.03 -9.54
CA MET A 131 -7.03 3.20 -8.59
C MET A 131 -8.35 2.98 -9.31
N ILE A 132 -9.29 2.28 -8.66
CA ILE A 132 -10.69 2.19 -9.08
C ILE A 132 -11.51 2.94 -8.03
N ILE A 133 -12.43 3.79 -8.46
CA ILE A 133 -13.27 4.61 -7.60
C ILE A 133 -14.73 4.35 -7.96
N ASP A 134 -15.50 3.95 -6.96
CA ASP A 134 -16.95 3.76 -7.00
C ASP A 134 -17.44 2.83 -8.14
N ASP A 135 -16.57 1.94 -8.66
CA ASP A 135 -16.78 1.10 -9.84
C ASP A 135 -17.10 1.84 -11.16
N GLU A 136 -17.02 3.17 -11.17
CA GLU A 136 -17.35 4.03 -12.31
C GLU A 136 -16.11 4.66 -12.96
N PHE A 137 -15.04 4.89 -12.18
CA PHE A 137 -13.82 5.54 -12.66
C PHE A 137 -12.58 4.70 -12.38
N VAL A 138 -11.66 4.68 -13.34
CA VAL A 138 -10.37 4.02 -13.21
C VAL A 138 -9.22 4.96 -13.59
N LEU A 139 -8.16 4.97 -12.78
CA LEU A 139 -6.88 5.58 -13.07
C LEU A 139 -5.83 4.47 -13.23
N ILE A 140 -5.10 4.44 -14.35
CA ILE A 140 -4.00 3.49 -14.59
C ILE A 140 -2.80 4.25 -15.15
N GLY A 141 -1.60 3.95 -14.66
CA GLY A 141 -0.39 4.62 -15.15
C GLY A 141 0.90 4.01 -14.63
N SER A 142 1.97 4.81 -14.69
CA SER A 142 3.30 4.47 -14.19
C SER A 142 3.60 5.02 -12.78
N ALA A 143 2.89 6.08 -12.38
CA ALA A 143 3.14 6.82 -11.14
C ALA A 143 2.83 6.01 -9.87
N ASN A 144 3.85 5.75 -9.05
CA ASN A 144 3.66 5.19 -7.72
C ASN A 144 3.03 6.24 -6.77
N ILE A 145 2.40 5.80 -5.68
CA ILE A 145 1.96 6.72 -4.61
C ILE A 145 3.16 7.04 -3.71
N ASN A 146 4.03 7.90 -4.20
CA ASN A 146 5.14 8.47 -3.45
C ASN A 146 5.52 9.83 -4.04
N GLN A 147 6.41 10.56 -3.35
CA GLN A 147 6.83 11.86 -3.85
C GLN A 147 7.60 11.77 -5.16
N ARG A 148 8.43 10.74 -5.37
CA ARG A 148 9.22 10.59 -6.60
C ARG A 148 8.35 10.63 -7.86
N SER A 149 7.20 9.97 -7.83
CA SER A 149 6.27 9.91 -8.96
C SER A 149 5.27 11.08 -8.99
N LEU A 150 4.85 11.62 -7.84
CA LEU A 150 3.75 12.60 -7.76
C LEU A 150 4.21 14.07 -7.65
N ASP A 151 5.50 14.34 -7.60
CA ASP A 151 6.08 15.69 -7.49
C ASP A 151 6.03 16.48 -8.81
N GLY A 152 6.05 15.78 -9.95
CA GLY A 152 6.10 16.39 -11.28
C GLY A 152 7.46 16.96 -11.70
N LEU A 153 8.40 17.16 -10.77
CA LEU A 153 9.78 17.63 -11.04
C LEU A 153 10.85 16.55 -10.80
N ARG A 154 10.45 15.33 -10.43
CA ARG A 154 11.35 14.20 -10.17
C ARG A 154 11.30 13.20 -11.33
N ASP A 155 10.54 12.11 -11.20
CA ASP A 155 10.37 11.17 -12.31
C ASP A 155 9.31 11.66 -13.28
N THR A 156 9.51 11.41 -14.58
CA THR A 156 8.47 11.62 -15.58
C THR A 156 7.53 10.43 -15.58
N GLU A 157 6.26 10.68 -15.34
CA GLU A 157 5.22 9.66 -15.24
C GLU A 157 4.10 9.93 -16.25
N ILE A 158 3.33 8.90 -16.60
CA ILE A 158 2.13 9.00 -17.42
C ILE A 158 0.99 8.22 -16.77
N ALA A 159 -0.23 8.74 -16.86
CA ALA A 159 -1.44 8.06 -16.41
C ALA A 159 -2.64 8.43 -17.30
N MET A 160 -3.61 7.53 -17.37
CA MET A 160 -4.90 7.74 -18.02
C MET A 160 -6.02 7.52 -17.01
N GLY A 161 -6.97 8.46 -16.98
CA GLY A 161 -8.22 8.34 -16.23
C GLY A 161 -9.38 8.08 -17.20
N ALA A 162 -10.19 7.06 -16.92
CA ALA A 162 -11.31 6.68 -17.77
C ALA A 162 -12.56 6.36 -16.94
N TYR A 163 -13.72 6.61 -17.53
CA TYR A 163 -15.04 6.22 -17.03
C TYR A 163 -15.94 5.93 -18.22
N GLN A 164 -17.07 5.24 -17.99
CA GLN A 164 -18.07 4.99 -19.01
C GLN A 164 -19.30 5.87 -18.76
N PRO A 165 -19.64 6.85 -19.63
CA PRO A 165 -20.73 7.81 -19.37
C PRO A 165 -22.15 7.22 -19.20
N HIS A 166 -22.32 5.94 -19.48
CA HIS A 166 -23.60 5.23 -19.45
C HIS A 166 -23.60 4.03 -18.50
N HIS A 167 -22.58 3.93 -17.64
CA HIS A 167 -22.46 2.91 -16.60
C HIS A 167 -22.15 3.57 -15.27
#